data_AF-A0A964AXI7-F1
#
_entry.id   AF-A0A964AXI7-F1
#
_cell.length_a   1.000
_cell.length_b   1.000
_cell.length_c   1.000
_cell.angle_alpha   90.00
_cell.angle_beta   90.00
_cell.angle_gamma   90.00
#
_symmetry.space_group_name_H-M   'P 1'
#
loop_
_entity.id
_entity.type
_entity.pdbx_description
1 polymer ?
#
loop_
_entity_poly.entity_id
_entity_poly.type
_entity_poly.pdbx_seq_one_letter_code
_entity_poly.pdbx_strand_id
1 'polypeptide(L)'
;MNKRNEQFGVYYELTNSGVPETRLVETYGSRDDALTRAQQLNAEEGLDDAPFEGAGDIERYTVMTVLKDLGNIATENESGIDG
;
A
#
# COMPACT_ATOMS: atom_id res chain seq x y z
N MET A 1 -8.06 24.71 3.36
CA MET A 1 -8.51 23.30 3.36
C MET A 1 -7.28 22.43 3.29
N ASN A 2 -6.90 21.79 4.40
CA ASN A 2 -5.78 20.84 4.41
C ASN A 2 -6.20 19.57 3.66
N LYS A 3 -5.89 19.51 2.36
CA LYS A 3 -5.92 18.25 1.60
C LYS A 3 -4.87 17.36 2.25
N ARG A 4 -5.31 16.45 3.13
CA ARG A 4 -4.46 15.35 3.59
C ARG A 4 -4.01 14.64 2.31
N ASN A 5 -2.70 14.52 2.13
CA ASN A 5 -2.07 13.85 0.99
C ASN A 5 -2.33 12.35 1.09
N GLU A 6 -3.59 11.94 0.94
CA GLU A 6 -3.99 10.54 0.88
C GLU A 6 -3.37 9.95 -0.39
N GLN A 7 -2.45 9.02 -0.21
CA GLN A 7 -1.90 8.20 -1.28
C GLN A 7 -2.52 6.81 -1.18
N PHE A 8 -2.60 6.12 -2.31
CA PHE A 8 -3.14 4.77 -2.40
C PHE A 8 -2.04 3.86 -2.91
N GLY A 9 -1.70 2.84 -2.13
CA GLY A 9 -0.69 1.85 -2.46
C GLY A 9 -1.36 0.63 -3.07
N VAL A 10 -0.76 0.09 -4.13
CA VAL A 10 -1.02 -1.26 -4.60
C VAL A 10 -0.08 -2.19 -3.84
N TYR A 11 -0.64 -3.19 -3.19
CA TYR A 11 0.09 -4.17 -2.39
C TYR A 11 -0.13 -5.56 -2.94
N TYR A 12 0.93 -6.36 -2.95
CA TYR A 12 0.84 -7.80 -3.17
C TYR A 12 0.67 -8.48 -1.81
N GLU A 13 -0.42 -9.21 -1.64
CA GLU A 13 -0.74 -10.03 -0.48
C GLU A 13 -0.53 -11.50 -0.84
N LEU A 14 0.30 -12.17 -0.05
CA LEU A 14 0.51 -13.61 -0.13
C LEU A 14 0.31 -14.20 1.26
N THR A 15 -0.48 -15.25 1.39
CA THR A 15 -0.51 -16.12 2.57
C THR A 15 -0.16 -17.51 2.07
N ASN A 16 0.95 -18.05 2.57
CA ASN A 16 1.40 -19.40 2.21
C ASN A 16 1.57 -20.20 3.49
N SER A 17 0.80 -21.28 3.63
CA SER A 17 0.80 -22.12 4.83
C SER A 17 0.51 -21.32 6.11
N GLY A 18 -0.36 -20.31 6.02
CA GLY A 18 -0.75 -19.45 7.14
C GLY A 18 0.28 -18.37 7.55
N VAL A 19 1.36 -18.17 6.79
CA VAL A 19 2.30 -17.06 6.99
C VAL A 19 1.91 -15.90 6.05
N PRO A 20 1.39 -14.78 6.56
CA PRO A 20 1.03 -13.63 5.73
C PRO A 20 2.27 -12.80 5.37
N GLU A 21 2.35 -12.42 4.11
CA GLU A 21 3.30 -11.47 3.54
C GLU A 21 2.51 -10.37 2.82
N THR A 22 2.94 -9.13 2.99
CA THR A 22 2.32 -7.98 2.34
C THR A 22 3.42 -7.01 1.91
N ARG A 23 3.48 -6.74 0.62
CA ARG A 23 4.54 -5.91 0.02
C ARG A 23 3.93 -4.76 -0.76
N LEU A 24 4.36 -3.53 -0.47
CA LEU A 24 4.02 -2.37 -1.30
C LEU A 24 4.70 -2.50 -2.66
N VAL A 25 3.93 -2.40 -3.73
CA VAL A 25 4.39 -2.52 -5.11
C VAL A 25 4.55 -1.12 -5.71
N GLU A 26 3.48 -0.34 -5.69
CA GLU A 26 3.41 0.99 -6.32
C GLU A 26 2.48 1.93 -5.54
N THR A 27 2.64 3.25 -5.69
CA THR A 27 1.78 4.26 -5.05
C THR A 27 1.16 5.23 -6.04
N TYR A 28 -0.08 5.64 -5.77
CA TYR A 28 -0.92 6.48 -6.62
C TYR A 28 -1.52 7.64 -5.83
N GLY A 29 -1.83 8.74 -6.52
CA GLY A 29 -2.56 9.87 -5.94
C GLY A 29 -4.08 9.71 -5.96
N SER A 30 -4.59 8.71 -6.68
CA SER A 30 -6.02 8.39 -6.82
C SER A 30 -6.26 6.93 -6.47
N ARG A 31 -7.38 6.66 -5.78
CA ARG A 31 -7.81 5.29 -5.46
C ARG A 31 -8.18 4.51 -6.71
N ASP A 32 -8.79 5.17 -7.68
CA ASP A 32 -9.28 4.52 -8.90
C ASP A 32 -8.12 4.07 -9.80
N ASP A 33 -7.04 4.85 -9.86
CA ASP A 33 -5.83 4.48 -10.58
C ASP A 33 -5.15 3.27 -9.93
N ALA A 34 -5.03 3.27 -8.59
CA ALA A 34 -4.50 2.13 -7.84
C ALA A 34 -5.35 0.87 -8.03
N LEU A 35 -6.69 1.02 -8.03
CA LEU A 35 -7.60 -0.12 -8.20
C LEU A 35 -7.49 -0.71 -9.60
N THR A 36 -7.44 0.16 -10.62
CA THR A 36 -7.25 -0.25 -12.01
C THR A 36 -5.93 -1.01 -12.17
N ARG A 37 -4.85 -0.52 -11.55
CA ARG A 37 -3.56 -1.22 -11.59
C ARG A 37 -3.60 -2.56 -10.87
N ALA A 38 -4.17 -2.63 -9.67
CA ALA A 38 -4.29 -3.88 -8.93
C ALA A 38 -5.06 -4.95 -9.72
N GLN A 39 -6.16 -4.56 -10.39
CA GLN A 39 -6.91 -5.44 -11.28
C GLN A 39 -6.08 -5.89 -12.49
N GLN A 40 -5.35 -4.98 -13.13
CA GLN A 40 -4.46 -5.34 -14.24
C GLN A 40 -3.38 -6.34 -13.82
N LEU A 41 -2.76 -6.13 -12.66
CA LEU A 41 -1.74 -7.04 -12.13
C LEU A 41 -2.31 -8.42 -11.80
N ASN A 42 -3.50 -8.47 -11.18
CA ASN A 42 -4.19 -9.74 -10.95
C ASN A 42 -4.50 -10.46 -12.28
N ALA A 43 -4.94 -9.74 -13.31
CA ALA A 43 -5.19 -10.30 -14.64
C ALA A 43 -3.93 -10.81 -15.33
N GLU A 44 -2.84 -10.02 -15.26
CA GLU A 44 -1.53 -10.36 -15.82
C GLU A 44 -0.96 -11.64 -15.20
N GLU A 45 -1.19 -11.86 -13.90
CA GLU A 45 -0.72 -13.03 -13.16
C GLU A 45 -1.74 -14.17 -13.07
N GLY A 46 -2.95 -14.00 -13.61
CA GLY A 46 -4.00 -15.02 -13.58
C GLY A 46 -4.64 -15.23 -12.20
N LEU A 47 -4.54 -14.24 -11.31
CA LEU A 47 -5.08 -14.23 -9.95
C LEU A 47 -6.56 -13.81 -9.90
N ASP A 48 -7.12 -13.36 -11.03
CA ASP A 48 -8.51 -12.88 -11.14
C ASP A 48 -9.58 -13.94 -10.85
N ASP A 49 -9.25 -15.22 -11.02
CA ASP A 49 -10.24 -16.32 -11.08
C ASP A 49 -9.88 -17.53 -10.20
N ALA A 50 -8.91 -17.41 -9.30
CA ALA A 50 -8.51 -18.54 -8.45
C ALA A 50 -9.19 -18.49 -7.08
N PRO A 51 -10.25 -19.29 -6.83
CA PRO A 51 -10.47 -19.79 -5.47
C PRO A 51 -9.27 -20.70 -5.16
N PHE A 52 -8.27 -20.18 -4.46
CA PHE A 52 -7.15 -20.99 -3.99
C PHE A 52 -7.71 -22.13 -3.12
N GLU A 53 -7.58 -23.36 -3.61
CA GLU A 53 -8.01 -24.55 -2.90
C GLU A 53 -7.13 -24.75 -1.66
N GLY A 54 -7.73 -24.55 -0.49
CA GLY A 54 -7.20 -25.05 0.79
C GLY A 54 -6.71 -23.96 1.75
N ALA A 55 -7.18 -24.07 3.00
CA ALA A 55 -6.58 -23.48 4.20
C ALA A 55 -6.43 -21.95 4.32
N GLY A 56 -7.12 -21.13 3.53
CA GLY A 56 -7.15 -19.67 3.75
C GLY A 56 -5.88 -18.94 3.30
N ASP A 57 -5.08 -19.59 2.46
CA ASP A 57 -4.00 -18.97 1.70
C ASP A 57 -4.60 -18.00 0.65
N ILE A 58 -3.96 -16.85 0.47
CA ILE A 58 -4.42 -15.73 -0.38
C ILE A 58 -3.24 -15.33 -1.25
N GLU A 59 -3.45 -15.14 -2.55
CA GLU A 59 -2.46 -14.52 -3.43
C GLU A 59 -3.16 -13.50 -4.33
N ARG A 60 -2.92 -12.20 -4.14
CA ARG A 60 -3.57 -11.13 -4.90
C ARG A 60 -2.88 -9.77 -4.76
N TYR A 61 -3.14 -8.89 -5.71
CA TYR A 61 -2.92 -7.45 -5.60
C TYR A 61 -4.16 -6.74 -5.04
N THR A 62 -3.96 -5.89 -4.03
CA THR A 62 -5.01 -5.11 -3.36
C THR A 62 -4.63 -3.63 -3.25
N VAL A 63 -5.60 -2.77 -2.91
CA VAL A 63 -5.39 -1.33 -2.70
C VAL A 63 -5.57 -0.99 -1.22
N MET A 64 -4.58 -0.33 -0.64
CA MET A 64 -4.65 0.22 0.72
C MET A 64 -4.23 1.68 0.75
N THR A 65 -4.76 2.45 1.71
CA THR A 65 -4.34 3.85 1.89
C THR A 65 -2.95 3.90 2.51
N VAL A 66 -2.04 4.61 1.84
CA VAL A 66 -0.71 4.92 2.36
C VAL A 66 -0.80 6.26 3.07
N LEU A 67 -0.61 6.23 4.40
CA LEU A 67 -0.38 7.45 5.15
C LEU A 67 1.02 7.94 4.80
N LYS A 68 1.10 9.03 4.03
CA LYS A 68 2.35 9.75 3.87
C LYS A 68 2.75 10.24 5.25
N ASP A 69 3.84 9.69 5.78
CA ASP A 69 4.39 10.10 7.07
C ASP A 69 4.68 11.62 7.01
N LEU A 70 3.83 12.42 7.64
CA LEU A 70 4.03 13.88 7.76
C LEU A 70 5.00 14.20 8.92
N GLY A 71 5.86 13.25 9.30
CA GLY A 71 6.53 13.21 10.60
C GLY A 71 8.03 13.46 10.65
N ASN A 72 8.75 13.66 9.53
CA ASN A 72 10.15 14.12 9.57
C ASN A 72 10.27 15.55 9.04
N ILE A 73 9.58 16.49 9.69
CA ILE A 73 10.02 17.89 9.77
C ILE A 73 10.54 18.10 11.19
N ALA A 74 11.61 17.40 11.54
CA ALA A 74 12.58 17.97 12.48
C ALA A 74 13.52 18.84 11.63
N THR A 75 13.01 19.97 11.16
CA THR A 75 13.90 21.08 10.83
C THR A 75 14.31 21.62 12.19
N GLU A 76 15.43 21.13 12.72
CA GLU A 76 16.15 21.81 13.80
C GLU A 76 16.61 23.17 13.26
N ASN A 77 15.70 24.14 13.24
CA ASN A 77 16.07 25.56 13.17
C ASN A 77 15.97 26.10 14.59
N GLU A 78 17.15 26.14 15.21
CA GLU A 78 17.65 27.16 16.14
C GLU A 78 16.61 27.99 16.91
N SER A 79 16.58 27.81 18.23
CA SER A 79 16.38 28.93 19.16
C SER A 79 17.46 28.85 20.21
N GLY A 80 18.43 29.77 20.09
CA GLY A 80 19.37 30.04 21.16
C GLY A 80 18.65 30.48 22.43
N ILE A 81 19.20 30.06 23.56
CA ILE A 81 19.07 30.79 24.82
C ILE A 81 20.48 30.89 25.38
N ASP A 82 20.96 32.13 25.35
CA ASP A 82 22.06 32.70 26.12
C ASP A 82 21.93 32.33 27.61
N GLY A 83 23.05 31.97 28.23
CA GLY A 83 23.15 31.60 29.65
C GLY A 83 24.59 31.42 30.10
#